data_AF-A0A4Z2C0P1-F1
#
_entry.id   AF-A0A4Z2C0P1-F1
#
_cell.length_a   1.000
_cell.length_b   1.000
_cell.length_c   1.000
_cell.angle_alpha   90.00
_cell.angle_beta   90.00
_cell.angle_gamma   90.00
#
_symmetry.space_group_name_H-M   'P 1'
#
loop_
_entity.id
_entity.type
_entity.pdbx_description
1 polymer ?
#
loop_
_entity_poly.entity_id
_entity_poly.type
_entity_poly.pdbx_seq_one_letter_code
_entity_poly.pdbx_strand_id
1 'polypeptide(L)'
;MDPRPLLLACALVLGAAFRPSEVNDVSQCKVKWLFGISCSEVSERLVGQIQAWQIKESCQDAGESCSYELVSTSTYLVTATHTSPVTRKVSNLQFLLEQSTVCKMTGEAASELTKPPDDKNPNYCSLQNLIDGSDLNSAEGYKQVQQQVDLSWV
;
A
#
# COMPACT_ATOMS: atom_id res chain seq x y z
N MET A 1 6.10 71.94 -28.56
CA MET A 1 5.91 72.02 -27.10
C MET A 1 4.85 71.01 -26.70
N ASP A 2 5.30 70.04 -25.91
CA ASP A 2 4.63 68.90 -25.24
C ASP A 2 3.32 69.21 -24.47
N PRO A 3 2.62 68.20 -23.89
CA PRO A 3 2.70 66.74 -24.10
C PRO A 3 1.31 66.08 -24.28
N ARG A 4 1.27 64.89 -24.91
CA ARG A 4 0.18 63.91 -24.69
C ARG A 4 0.54 63.08 -23.46
N PRO A 5 -0.34 62.93 -22.46
CA PRO A 5 -0.01 62.18 -21.26
C PRO A 5 0.00 60.68 -21.59
N LEU A 6 1.17 60.08 -21.44
CA LEU A 6 1.36 58.63 -21.31
C LEU A 6 0.62 58.16 -20.06
N LEU A 7 -0.51 57.47 -20.22
CA LEU A 7 -1.09 56.63 -19.17
C LEU A 7 -0.45 55.24 -19.29
N LEU A 8 0.77 55.11 -18.76
CA LEU A 8 1.38 53.82 -18.45
C LEU A 8 0.98 53.42 -17.02
N ALA A 9 0.29 52.29 -16.92
CA ALA A 9 0.61 51.17 -16.02
C ALA A 9 -0.66 50.36 -15.77
N CYS A 10 -0.92 49.37 -16.63
CA CYS A 10 -1.77 48.24 -16.24
C CYS A 10 -1.03 47.47 -15.16
N ALA A 11 -1.54 47.52 -13.93
CA ALA A 11 -1.22 46.56 -12.88
C ALA A 11 -1.65 45.16 -13.34
N LEU A 12 -0.76 44.17 -13.22
CA LEU A 12 -0.94 42.71 -13.26
C LEU A 12 0.50 42.15 -13.36
N VAL A 13 1.02 41.31 -12.48
CA VAL A 13 0.44 40.11 -11.87
C VAL A 13 1.09 39.93 -10.49
N LEU A 14 0.29 39.82 -9.43
CA LEU A 14 0.72 39.18 -8.19
C LEU A 14 1.08 37.73 -8.55
N GLY A 15 2.38 37.46 -8.71
CA GLY A 15 2.88 36.10 -8.79
C GLY A 15 2.59 35.40 -7.47
N ALA A 16 1.43 34.77 -7.36
CA ALA A 16 1.25 33.71 -6.39
C ALA A 16 2.34 32.69 -6.70
N ALA A 17 3.29 32.55 -5.78
CA ALA A 17 4.22 31.43 -5.80
C ALA A 17 3.36 30.17 -5.65
N PHE A 18 2.90 29.61 -6.78
CA PHE A 18 2.55 28.21 -6.85
C PHE A 18 3.84 27.48 -6.50
N ARG A 19 3.99 27.15 -5.22
CA ARG A 19 4.87 26.08 -4.84
C ARG A 19 4.26 24.84 -5.49
N PRO A 20 4.89 24.21 -6.49
CA PRO A 20 4.44 22.89 -6.86
C PRO A 20 4.54 22.07 -5.57
N SER A 21 3.39 21.59 -5.09
CA SER A 21 3.37 20.57 -4.06
C SER A 21 4.32 19.48 -4.53
N GLU A 22 5.29 19.14 -3.70
CA GLU A 22 6.21 18.05 -3.98
C GLU A 22 5.36 16.78 -4.12
N VAL A 23 5.15 16.34 -5.36
CA VAL A 23 4.29 15.19 -5.67
C VAL A 23 5.01 13.95 -5.18
N ASN A 24 4.61 13.50 -3.99
CA ASN A 24 4.97 12.20 -3.44
C ASN A 24 3.95 11.19 -3.98
N ASP A 25 4.37 10.40 -4.97
CA ASP A 25 3.55 9.34 -5.57
C ASP A 25 3.54 8.10 -4.65
N VAL A 26 2.84 8.21 -3.52
CA VAL A 26 2.61 7.08 -2.62
C VAL A 26 1.26 6.47 -2.97
N SER A 27 1.28 5.27 -3.53
CA SER A 27 0.07 4.45 -3.61
C SER A 27 -0.16 3.79 -2.26
N GLN A 28 -1.38 3.93 -1.71
CA GLN A 28 -1.77 3.27 -0.46
C GLN A 28 -2.98 2.38 -0.70
N CYS A 29 -2.89 1.10 -0.30
CA CYS A 29 -4.02 0.19 -0.23
C CYS A 29 -4.37 -0.09 1.22
N LYS A 30 -5.66 -0.05 1.55
CA LYS A 30 -6.20 -0.46 2.85
C LYS A 30 -7.36 -1.41 2.65
N VAL A 31 -7.29 -2.57 3.28
CA VAL A 31 -8.34 -3.59 3.20
C VAL A 31 -8.70 -4.06 4.60
N LYS A 32 -9.99 -4.33 4.81
CA LYS A 32 -10.50 -4.86 6.08
C LYS A 32 -11.13 -6.21 5.83
N TRP A 33 -10.77 -7.18 6.67
CA TRP A 33 -11.35 -8.52 6.68
C TRP A 33 -11.90 -8.89 8.05
N LEU A 34 -12.84 -9.82 8.03
CA LEU A 34 -13.38 -10.51 9.19
C LEU A 34 -13.12 -12.00 9.04
N PHE A 35 -12.82 -12.67 10.14
CA PHE A 35 -12.62 -14.12 10.22
C PHE A 35 -13.36 -14.68 11.44
N GLY A 36 -14.04 -15.81 11.25
CA GLY A 36 -14.69 -16.57 12.32
C GLY A 36 -13.72 -17.34 13.23
N ILE A 37 -12.46 -17.47 12.82
CA ILE A 37 -11.36 -18.03 13.63
C ILE A 37 -10.70 -16.99 14.53
N SER A 38 -9.84 -17.44 15.45
CA SER A 38 -9.14 -16.57 16.39
C SER A 38 -8.08 -15.68 15.71
N CYS A 39 -7.82 -14.49 16.24
CA CYS A 39 -6.74 -13.66 15.73
C CYS A 39 -5.34 -14.26 15.91
N SER A 40 -5.14 -15.16 16.89
CA SER A 40 -3.88 -15.92 17.01
C SER A 40 -3.69 -16.78 15.77
N GLU A 41 -4.71 -17.54 15.38
CA GLU A 41 -4.66 -18.41 14.21
C GLU A 41 -4.52 -17.62 12.91
N VAL A 42 -5.22 -16.48 12.77
CA VAL A 42 -5.04 -15.57 11.63
C VAL A 42 -3.59 -15.06 11.54
N SER A 43 -3.04 -14.61 12.67
CA SER A 43 -1.66 -14.11 12.75
C SER A 43 -0.65 -15.22 12.42
N GLU A 44 -0.82 -16.41 12.96
CA GLU A 44 0.05 -17.57 12.72
C GLU A 44 0.06 -17.98 11.24
N ARG A 45 -1.11 -18.08 10.59
CA ARG A 45 -1.20 -18.39 9.16
C ARG A 45 -0.56 -17.29 8.31
N LEU A 46 -0.82 -16.03 8.63
CA LEU A 46 -0.25 -14.88 7.91
C LEU A 46 1.28 -14.83 8.04
N VAL A 47 1.82 -14.93 9.25
CA VAL A 47 3.26 -14.93 9.51
C VAL A 47 3.93 -16.14 8.87
N GLY A 48 3.31 -17.32 8.97
CA GLY A 48 3.77 -18.53 8.30
C GLY A 48 3.87 -18.34 6.79
N GLN A 49 2.88 -17.67 6.19
CA GLN A 49 2.90 -17.39 4.75
C GLN A 49 3.98 -16.38 4.35
N ILE A 50 4.16 -15.31 5.12
CA ILE A 50 5.23 -14.32 4.90
C ILE A 50 6.59 -15.03 4.91
N GLN A 51 6.82 -15.90 5.89
CA GLN A 51 8.07 -16.67 6.01
C GLN A 51 8.24 -17.70 4.89
N ALA A 52 7.15 -18.34 4.44
CA ALA A 52 7.18 -19.29 3.32
C ALA A 52 7.56 -18.62 2.00
N TRP A 53 7.19 -17.35 1.81
CA TRP A 53 7.50 -16.54 0.62
C TRP A 53 8.72 -15.62 0.78
N GLN A 54 9.53 -15.81 1.83
CA GLN A 54 10.87 -15.23 1.89
C GLN A 54 11.76 -15.79 0.77
N ILE A 55 12.70 -14.97 0.29
CA ILE A 55 13.67 -15.40 -0.72
C ILE A 55 14.57 -16.49 -0.11
N LYS A 56 14.47 -17.72 -0.64
CA LYS A 56 15.39 -18.82 -0.29
C LYS A 56 16.48 -19.02 -1.35
N GLU A 57 16.14 -18.93 -2.63
CA GLU A 57 17.09 -19.07 -3.74
C GLU A 57 16.80 -18.11 -4.90
N SER A 58 15.57 -18.12 -5.45
CA SER A 58 15.13 -17.16 -6.46
C SER A 58 13.60 -17.02 -6.51
N CYS A 59 13.09 -15.92 -7.08
CA CYS A 59 11.66 -15.69 -7.33
C CYS A 59 11.27 -15.82 -8.81
N GLN A 60 12.10 -16.48 -9.63
CA GLN A 60 12.04 -16.38 -11.10
C GLN A 60 10.71 -16.85 -11.70
N ASP A 61 10.07 -17.86 -11.09
CA ASP A 61 8.80 -18.44 -11.54
C ASP A 61 7.64 -18.22 -10.55
N ALA A 62 7.85 -17.44 -9.48
CA ALA A 62 6.90 -17.29 -8.37
C ALA A 62 5.95 -16.09 -8.50
N GLY A 63 6.07 -15.28 -9.57
CA GLY A 63 5.28 -14.08 -9.76
C GLY A 63 5.38 -13.11 -8.58
N GLU A 64 4.24 -12.68 -8.03
CA GLU A 64 4.15 -11.82 -6.85
C GLU A 64 3.97 -12.60 -5.54
N SER A 65 4.18 -13.93 -5.56
CA SER A 65 4.10 -14.84 -4.41
C SER A 65 5.49 -15.19 -3.88
N CYS A 66 6.37 -14.20 -3.75
CA CYS A 66 7.76 -14.34 -3.31
C CYS A 66 8.31 -12.98 -2.86
N SER A 67 9.50 -12.94 -2.27
CA SER A 67 10.18 -11.68 -1.91
C SER A 67 9.44 -10.87 -0.84
N TYR A 68 8.83 -11.59 0.11
CA TYR A 68 8.29 -11.03 1.33
C TYR A 68 9.33 -11.11 2.44
N GLU A 69 9.38 -10.13 3.35
CA GLU A 69 10.26 -10.14 4.51
C GLU A 69 9.48 -9.73 5.75
N LEU A 70 9.59 -10.52 6.83
CA LEU A 70 8.95 -10.21 8.10
C LEU A 70 9.79 -9.18 8.84
N VAL A 71 9.23 -8.01 9.13
CA VAL A 71 9.93 -6.92 9.83
C VAL A 71 9.74 -7.05 11.33
N SER A 72 8.50 -7.18 11.79
CA SER A 72 8.19 -7.43 13.19
C SER A 72 6.82 -8.08 13.37
N THR A 73 6.66 -8.77 14.48
CA THR A 73 5.40 -9.40 14.88
C THR A 73 5.13 -9.16 16.37
N SER A 74 3.87 -8.93 16.70
CA SER A 74 3.36 -8.76 18.06
C SER A 74 1.92 -9.29 18.12
N THR A 75 1.32 -9.30 19.31
CA THR A 75 -0.05 -9.85 19.51
C THR A 75 -1.11 -9.21 18.59
N TYR A 76 -0.97 -7.93 18.26
CA TYR A 76 -1.98 -7.17 17.52
C TYR A 76 -1.46 -6.59 16.21
N LEU A 77 -0.17 -6.69 15.93
CA LEU A 77 0.47 -6.01 14.81
C LEU A 77 1.51 -6.91 14.16
N VAL A 78 1.34 -7.15 12.86
CA VAL A 78 2.34 -7.79 12.00
C VAL A 78 2.79 -6.76 10.96
N THR A 79 4.09 -6.65 10.76
CA THR A 79 4.68 -5.77 9.74
C THR A 79 5.65 -6.55 8.87
N ALA A 80 5.62 -6.25 7.58
CA ALA A 80 6.43 -6.92 6.58
C ALA A 80 6.77 -5.95 5.45
N THR A 81 7.72 -6.34 4.61
CA THR A 81 7.95 -5.70 3.30
C THR A 81 7.69 -6.70 2.20
N HIS A 82 7.36 -6.21 1.02
CA HIS A 82 7.30 -6.98 -0.20
C HIS A 82 8.04 -6.23 -1.30
N THR A 83 9.02 -6.88 -1.92
CA THR A 83 9.68 -6.34 -3.11
C THR A 83 9.21 -7.12 -4.32
N SER A 84 8.34 -6.52 -5.14
CA SER A 84 7.79 -7.17 -6.34
C SER A 84 8.93 -7.71 -7.22
N PRO A 85 8.99 -9.03 -7.47
CA PRO A 85 10.02 -9.60 -8.34
C PRO A 85 9.94 -9.07 -9.78
N VAL A 86 8.74 -8.71 -10.23
CA VAL A 86 8.45 -8.21 -11.58
C VAL A 86 8.82 -6.74 -11.73
N THR A 87 8.34 -5.88 -10.82
CA THR A 87 8.47 -4.42 -10.95
C THR A 87 9.63 -3.85 -10.14
N ARG A 88 10.22 -4.64 -9.24
CA ARG A 88 11.24 -4.23 -8.25
C ARG A 88 10.77 -3.16 -7.26
N LYS A 89 9.48 -2.86 -7.24
CA LYS A 89 8.90 -1.87 -6.33
C LYS A 89 8.76 -2.48 -4.93
N VAL A 90 9.14 -1.68 -3.93
CA VAL A 90 9.05 -2.06 -2.52
C VAL A 90 7.75 -1.51 -1.94
N SER A 91 7.06 -2.35 -1.18
CA SER A 91 5.86 -1.98 -0.43
C SER A 91 6.03 -2.36 1.04
N ASN A 92 5.72 -1.41 1.91
CA ASN A 92 5.62 -1.62 3.35
C ASN A 92 4.22 -2.11 3.67
N LEU A 93 4.13 -3.23 4.39
CA LEU A 93 2.90 -3.91 4.74
C LEU A 93 2.68 -3.88 6.25
N GLN A 94 1.45 -3.61 6.66
CA GLN A 94 1.03 -3.61 8.04
C GLN A 94 -0.31 -4.32 8.19
N PHE A 95 -0.43 -5.19 9.20
CA PHE A 95 -1.65 -5.90 9.54
C PHE A 95 -1.97 -5.69 11.01
N LEU A 96 -3.06 -4.99 11.28
CA LEU A 96 -3.60 -4.77 12.62
C LEU A 96 -4.71 -5.79 12.89
N LEU A 97 -4.57 -6.55 13.96
CA LEU A 97 -5.53 -7.57 14.38
C LEU A 97 -6.24 -7.15 15.66
N GLU A 98 -7.57 -7.26 15.65
CA GLU A 98 -8.43 -6.93 16.77
C GLU A 98 -9.39 -8.09 17.06
N GLN A 99 -9.21 -8.74 18.21
CA GLN A 99 -10.10 -9.81 18.64
C GLN A 99 -11.39 -9.22 19.23
N SER A 100 -12.53 -9.63 18.68
CA SER A 100 -13.86 -9.34 19.22
C SER A 100 -14.69 -10.64 19.21
N THR A 101 -15.97 -10.58 18.85
CA THR A 101 -16.79 -11.78 18.57
C THR A 101 -16.25 -12.59 17.39
N VAL A 102 -15.58 -11.91 16.46
CA VAL A 102 -14.84 -12.46 15.32
C VAL A 102 -13.48 -11.77 15.28
N CYS A 103 -12.47 -12.37 14.63
CA CYS A 103 -11.22 -11.66 14.39
C CYS A 103 -11.41 -10.62 13.29
N LYS A 104 -11.03 -9.38 13.57
CA LYS A 104 -10.98 -8.30 12.57
C LYS A 104 -9.53 -8.04 12.22
N MET A 105 -9.24 -7.96 10.93
CA MET A 105 -7.91 -7.60 10.46
C MET A 105 -7.99 -6.42 9.50
N THR A 106 -7.17 -5.41 9.73
CA THR A 106 -6.95 -4.30 8.79
C THR A 106 -5.56 -4.45 8.21
N GLY A 107 -5.47 -4.66 6.89
CA GLY A 107 -4.21 -4.66 6.15
C GLY A 107 -3.99 -3.31 5.47
N GLU A 108 -2.77 -2.83 5.50
CA GLU A 108 -2.32 -1.62 4.82
C GLU A 108 -1.04 -1.92 4.03
N ALA A 109 -0.99 -1.47 2.78
CA ALA A 109 0.19 -1.52 1.93
C ALA A 109 0.49 -0.11 1.42
N ALA A 110 1.74 0.34 1.56
CA ALA A 110 2.19 1.63 1.04
C ALA A 110 3.47 1.44 0.20
N SER A 111 3.49 1.99 -1.01
CA SER A 111 4.69 1.95 -1.86
C SER A 111 5.77 2.91 -1.36
N GLU A 112 7.04 2.52 -1.46
CA GLU A 112 8.15 3.46 -1.28
C GLU A 112 8.22 4.46 -2.45
N LEU A 113 8.65 5.70 -2.17
CA LEU A 113 8.60 6.90 -3.03
C LEU A 113 9.41 6.84 -4.35
N THR A 114 9.79 5.67 -4.83
CA THR A 114 10.46 5.52 -6.12
C THR A 114 9.47 5.80 -7.25
N LYS A 115 9.66 6.93 -7.96
CA LYS A 115 8.91 7.32 -9.17
C LYS A 115 8.60 6.08 -10.03
N PRO A 116 7.33 5.74 -10.29
CA PRO A 116 7.03 4.63 -11.17
C PRO A 116 7.49 4.96 -12.59
N PRO A 117 8.06 4.00 -13.35
CA PRO A 117 7.97 4.08 -14.80
C PRO A 117 6.49 3.99 -15.15
N ASP A 118 6.00 4.99 -15.89
CA ASP A 118 4.78 5.13 -16.74
C ASP A 118 3.70 4.01 -16.76
N ASP A 119 3.42 3.36 -15.64
CA ASP A 119 2.52 2.21 -15.54
C ASP A 119 1.11 2.70 -15.20
N LYS A 120 0.27 2.77 -16.23
CA LYS A 120 -1.17 3.11 -16.16
C LYS A 120 -2.03 2.09 -15.40
N ASN A 121 -1.43 1.16 -14.66
CA ASN A 121 -2.14 0.16 -13.86
C ASN A 121 -1.68 0.20 -12.40
N PRO A 122 -2.33 1.02 -11.56
CA PRO A 122 -1.92 1.26 -10.18
C PRO A 122 -2.46 0.19 -9.21
N ASN A 123 -2.60 -1.07 -9.64
CA ASN A 123 -3.16 -2.12 -8.79
C ASN A 123 -2.10 -2.67 -7.81
N TYR A 124 -1.65 -1.81 -6.89
CA TYR A 124 -0.56 -2.03 -5.94
C TYR A 124 -0.96 -2.82 -4.67
N CYS A 125 -2.16 -3.38 -4.61
CA CYS A 125 -2.63 -4.04 -3.40
C CYS A 125 -2.07 -5.46 -3.27
N SER A 126 -0.79 -5.59 -2.93
CA SER A 126 -0.10 -6.89 -2.69
C SER A 126 -0.62 -7.65 -1.46
N LEU A 127 -1.56 -7.06 -0.71
CA LEU A 127 -2.16 -7.67 0.46
C LEU A 127 -2.95 -8.94 0.11
N GLN A 128 -3.67 -8.96 -1.01
CA GLN A 128 -4.52 -10.11 -1.37
C GLN A 128 -3.70 -11.38 -1.60
N ASN A 129 -2.49 -11.26 -2.17
CA ASN A 129 -1.60 -12.41 -2.35
C ASN A 129 -1.35 -13.13 -1.03
N LEU A 130 -1.11 -12.41 0.07
CA LEU A 130 -0.88 -13.02 1.37
C LEU A 130 -2.15 -13.67 1.93
N ILE A 131 -3.33 -13.09 1.70
CA ILE A 131 -4.60 -13.70 2.11
C ILE A 131 -4.86 -15.00 1.35
N ASP A 132 -4.59 -15.02 0.05
CA ASP A 132 -4.78 -16.20 -0.79
C ASP A 132 -3.74 -17.29 -0.49
N GLY A 133 -2.47 -16.90 -0.35
CA GLY A 133 -1.38 -17.84 -0.06
C GLY A 133 -1.51 -18.52 1.30
N SER A 134 -2.00 -17.79 2.30
CA SER A 134 -2.17 -18.29 3.68
C SER A 134 -3.47 -19.09 3.88
N ASP A 135 -4.27 -19.27 2.83
CA ASP A 135 -5.59 -19.90 2.86
C ASP A 135 -6.57 -19.20 3.83
N LEU A 136 -6.32 -17.92 4.12
CA LEU A 136 -7.19 -17.09 4.96
C LEU A 136 -8.49 -16.72 4.21
N ASN A 137 -8.47 -16.69 2.88
CA ASN A 137 -9.66 -16.52 2.04
C ASN A 137 -10.66 -17.69 2.16
N SER A 138 -10.20 -18.88 2.58
CA SER A 138 -11.04 -20.06 2.83
C SER A 138 -11.39 -20.26 4.31
N ALA A 139 -10.86 -19.42 5.21
CA ALA A 139 -11.09 -19.57 6.63
C ALA A 139 -12.57 -19.40 6.99
N GLU A 140 -13.00 -20.08 8.06
CA GLU A 140 -14.37 -19.95 8.55
C GLU A 140 -14.72 -18.48 8.78
N GLY A 141 -15.91 -18.06 8.33
CA GLY A 141 -16.39 -16.70 8.53
C GLY A 141 -15.64 -15.61 7.76
N TYR A 142 -14.76 -15.97 6.82
CA TYR A 142 -14.04 -15.02 5.97
C TYR A 142 -15.00 -14.04 5.27
N LYS A 143 -14.75 -12.74 5.43
CA LYS A 143 -15.40 -11.67 4.68
C LYS A 143 -14.45 -10.49 4.46
N GLN A 144 -14.29 -10.06 3.23
CA GLN A 144 -13.71 -8.75 2.92
C GLN A 144 -14.82 -7.69 3.02
N VAL A 145 -14.65 -6.72 3.92
CA VAL A 145 -15.69 -5.71 4.21
C VAL A 145 -15.45 -4.38 3.51
N GLN A 146 -14.19 -4.04 3.25
CA GLN A 146 -13.83 -2.77 2.62
C GLN A 146 -12.47 -2.90 1.94
N GLN A 147 -12.34 -2.30 0.76
CA GLN A 147 -11.06 -2.06 0.10
C GLN A 147 -11.04 -0.61 -0.36
N GLN A 148 -10.00 0.12 0.03
CA GLN A 148 -9.76 1.51 -0.36
C GLN A 148 -8.36 1.58 -0.98
N VAL A 149 -8.27 2.12 -2.18
CA VAL A 149 -7.01 2.43 -2.85
C VAL A 149 -6.96 3.94 -2.96
N ASP A 150 -6.03 4.56 -2.25
CA ASP A 150 -5.75 5.99 -2.40
C ASP A 150 -4.67 6.13 -3.47
N LEU A 151 -5.09 6.73 -4.58
CA LEU A 151 -4.20 7.14 -5.65
C LEU A 151 -4.20 8.67 -5.61
N SER A 152 -3.19 9.25 -4.97
CA SER A 152 -3.06 10.70 -4.90
C SER A 152 -2.70 11.26 -6.28
N TRP A 153 -3.73 11.45 -7.12
CA TRP A 153 -3.67 12.27 -8.33
C TRP A 153 -4.22 13.66 -7.97
N VAL A 154 -3.34 14.62 -7.66
CA VAL A 154 -3.69 16.05 -7.60
C VAL A 154 -2.70 16.84 -8.42
#